data_AF-A0A4Y8N626-F1
#
_entry.id   AF-A0A4Y8N626-F1
#
_cell.length_a   1.000
_cell.length_b   1.000
_cell.length_c   1.000
_cell.angle_alpha   90.00
_cell.angle_beta   90.00
_cell.angle_gamma   90.00
#
_symmetry.space_group_name_H-M   'P 1'
#
loop_
_entity.id
_entity.type
_entity.pdbx_description
1 polymer ?
#
loop_
_entity_poly.entity_id
_entity_poly.type
_entity_poly.pdbx_seq_one_letter_code
_entity_poly.pdbx_strand_id
1 'polypeptide(L)'
;MRQQPDRVDLVNLTDRSGKNILGENHQPIKTREYTFTREDGSQIVIQDHWPGHSYGPAGTPGNQGPHVNVRPIEDTRNGTVPGTLEHYPF
;
A
#
# COMPACT_ATOMS: atom_id res chain seq x y z
N MET A 1 -23.29 7.70 4.37
CA MET A 1 -22.02 7.08 3.95
C MET A 1 -21.40 6.41 5.17
N ARG A 2 -21.08 5.11 5.10
CA ARG A 2 -20.34 4.45 6.17
C ARG A 2 -18.86 4.80 5.98
N GLN A 3 -18.23 5.45 6.96
CA GLN A 3 -16.81 5.82 6.93
C GLN A 3 -15.85 4.65 7.22
N GLN A 4 -16.34 3.41 7.21
CA GLN A 4 -15.56 2.22 7.50
C GLN A 4 -15.30 1.42 6.21
N PRO A 5 -14.15 0.74 6.09
CA PRO A 5 -13.88 -0.15 4.97
C PRO A 5 -14.87 -1.31 4.92
N ASP A 6 -15.09 -1.83 3.73
CA ASP A 6 -15.88 -3.05 3.52
C ASP A 6 -15.12 -4.29 4.02
N ARG A 7 -13.79 -4.27 3.86
CA ARG A 7 -12.89 -5.35 4.28
C ARG A 7 -11.54 -4.79 4.71
N VAL A 8 -10.94 -5.44 5.69
CA VAL A 8 -9.57 -5.20 6.13
C VAL A 8 -8.79 -6.50 6.04
N ASP A 9 -7.77 -6.53 5.20
CA ASP A 9 -6.89 -7.68 5.02
C ASP A 9 -5.52 -7.39 5.62
N LEU A 10 -4.86 -8.44 6.10
CA LEU A 10 -3.47 -8.38 6.55
C LEU A 10 -2.59 -9.05 5.50
N VAL A 11 -1.77 -8.26 4.81
CA VAL A 11 -0.94 -8.71 3.67
C VAL A 11 0.54 -8.54 3.98
N ASN A 12 1.41 -9.28 3.29
CA ASN A 12 2.84 -9.08 3.39
C ASN A 12 3.23 -7.80 2.64
N LEU A 13 4.05 -6.95 3.26
CA LEU A 13 4.67 -5.83 2.59
C LEU A 13 5.69 -6.35 1.58
N THR A 14 5.65 -5.83 0.35
CA THR A 14 6.59 -6.24 -0.70
C THR A 14 7.40 -5.06 -1.24
N ASP A 15 8.58 -5.36 -1.77
CA ASP A 15 9.34 -4.43 -2.56
C ASP A 15 8.76 -4.30 -3.99
N ARG A 16 9.34 -3.41 -4.80
CA ARG A 16 8.95 -3.23 -6.21
C ARG A 16 9.03 -4.49 -7.08
N SER A 17 9.82 -5.50 -6.70
CA SER A 17 9.97 -6.78 -7.41
C SER A 17 9.00 -7.86 -6.94
N GLY A 18 8.26 -7.62 -5.86
CA GLY A 18 7.26 -8.52 -5.31
C GLY A 18 7.80 -9.43 -4.22
N LYS A 19 9.02 -9.18 -3.76
CA LYS A 19 9.63 -9.92 -2.65
C LYS A 19 9.17 -9.33 -1.33
N ASN A 20 8.93 -10.20 -0.36
CA ASN A 20 8.56 -9.78 0.99
C ASN A 20 9.68 -8.94 1.61
N ILE A 21 9.30 -7.82 2.22
CA ILE A 21 10.18 -7.06 3.10
C ILE A 21 10.16 -7.76 4.46
N LEU A 22 11.34 -8.12 4.96
CA LEU A 22 11.49 -8.82 6.23
C LEU A 22 11.78 -7.83 7.35
N GLY A 23 11.19 -8.09 8.53
CA GLY A 23 11.52 -7.38 9.76
C GLY A 23 12.79 -7.94 10.42
N GLU A 24 13.16 -7.38 11.57
CA GLU A 24 14.35 -7.80 12.33
C GLU A 24 14.32 -9.28 12.74
N ASN A 25 13.13 -9.84 12.91
CA ASN A 25 12.92 -11.26 13.20
C ASN A 25 13.00 -12.17 11.97
N HIS A 26 13.40 -11.64 10.80
CA HIS A 26 13.48 -12.34 9.52
C HIS A 26 12.13 -12.88 9.01
N GLN A 27 11.01 -12.37 9.53
CA GLN A 27 9.67 -12.69 9.05
C GLN A 27 9.14 -11.55 8.16
N PRO A 28 8.26 -11.85 7.18
CA PRO A 28 7.58 -10.81 6.40
C PRO A 28 6.87 -9.80 7.31
N ILE A 29 7.15 -8.52 7.07
CA ILE A 29 6.37 -7.44 7.67
C ILE A 29 4.97 -7.51 7.09
N LYS A 30 3.97 -7.45 7.96
CA LYS A 30 2.57 -7.42 7.53
C LYS A 30 1.98 -6.04 7.71
N THR A 31 1.25 -5.57 6.71
CA THR A 31 0.52 -4.30 6.74
C THR A 31 -0.94 -4.54 6.35
N ARG A 32 -1.76 -3.50 6.48
CA ARG A 32 -3.20 -3.58 6.22
C ARG A 32 -3.54 -3.08 4.83
N GLU A 33 -4.48 -3.77 4.20
CA GLU A 33 -5.19 -3.28 3.02
C GLU A 33 -6.65 -3.06 3.36
N TYR A 34 -7.16 -1.88 3.03
CA TYR A 34 -8.54 -1.48 3.31
C TYR A 34 -9.31 -1.36 2.00
N THR A 35 -10.31 -2.22 1.82
CA THR A 35 -11.16 -2.21 0.62
C THR A 35 -12.37 -1.30 0.83
N PHE A 36 -12.65 -0.45 -0.16
CA PHE A 36 -13.82 0.43 -0.18
C PHE A 36 -14.55 0.34 -1.53
N THR A 37 -15.86 0.25 -1.47
CA THR A 37 -16.75 0.34 -2.63
C THR A 37 -17.18 1.80 -2.81
N ARG A 38 -16.93 2.36 -3.99
CA ARG A 38 -17.30 3.73 -4.36
C ARG A 38 -18.77 3.79 -4.78
N GLU A 39 -19.30 5.00 -4.92
CA GLU A 39 -20.71 5.23 -5.29
C GLU A 39 -21.07 4.65 -6.66
N ASP A 40 -20.10 4.55 -7.57
CA ASP A 40 -20.25 3.93 -8.90
C ASP A 40 -20.15 2.39 -8.89
N GLY A 41 -19.98 1.78 -7.70
CA GLY A 41 -19.86 0.34 -7.50
C GLY A 41 -18.44 -0.22 -7.74
N SER A 42 -17.50 0.58 -8.23
CA SER A 42 -16.11 0.16 -8.35
C SER A 42 -15.42 0.10 -6.98
N GLN A 43 -14.38 -0.73 -6.85
CA GLN A 43 -13.68 -0.91 -5.59
C GLN A 43 -12.25 -0.40 -5.67
N ILE A 44 -11.81 0.20 -4.56
CA ILE A 44 -10.43 0.64 -4.36
C ILE A 44 -9.86 -0.02 -3.11
N VAL A 45 -8.54 -0.11 -3.07
CA VAL A 45 -7.76 -0.59 -1.94
C VAL A 45 -6.82 0.52 -1.48
N ILE A 46 -6.88 0.85 -0.20
CA ILE A 46 -5.87 1.69 0.46
C ILE A 46 -4.84 0.75 1.09
N GLN A 47 -3.59 0.86 0.66
CA GLN A 47 -2.49 0.02 1.15
C GLN A 47 -1.64 0.80 2.15
N ASP A 48 -1.60 0.31 3.38
CA ASP A 48 -0.77 0.85 4.46
C ASP A 48 0.71 0.46 4.22
N HIS A 49 1.57 1.46 4.03
CA HIS A 49 3.01 1.31 3.91
C HIS A 49 3.72 2.08 5.05
N TRP A 50 3.20 2.00 6.28
CA TRP A 50 3.82 2.65 7.44
C TRP A 50 5.32 2.34 7.67
N PRO A 51 5.89 1.15 7.33
CA PRO A 51 7.32 0.92 7.48
C PRO A 51 8.17 1.67 6.44
N GLY A 52 7.54 2.17 5.38
CA GLY A 52 8.22 2.72 4.21
C GLY A 52 9.00 1.67 3.42
N HIS A 53 9.90 2.15 2.56
CA HIS A 53 10.83 1.33 1.79
C HIS A 53 12.23 1.93 1.84
N SER A 54 13.22 1.11 2.19
CA SER A 54 14.64 1.45 2.10
C SER A 54 15.33 0.47 1.16
N TYR A 55 15.96 1.01 0.12
CA TYR A 55 16.69 0.27 -0.92
C TYR A 55 18.21 0.51 -0.83
N GLY A 56 18.67 1.26 0.17
CA GLY A 56 20.07 1.63 0.35
C GLY A 56 20.24 2.85 1.27
N PRO A 57 21.45 3.44 1.33
CA PRO A 57 21.73 4.65 2.11
C PRO A 57 20.78 5.82 1.82
N ALA A 58 20.77 6.81 2.71
CA ALA A 58 19.98 8.03 2.50
C ALA A 58 20.28 8.66 1.13
N GLY A 59 19.23 9.06 0.40
CA GLY A 59 19.33 9.55 -0.97
C GLY A 59 19.27 8.46 -2.06
N THR A 60 19.18 7.18 -1.70
CA THR A 60 18.99 6.11 -2.69
C THR A 60 17.66 6.31 -3.43
N PRO A 61 17.66 6.39 -4.77
CA PRO A 61 16.44 6.54 -5.55
C PRO A 61 15.45 5.41 -5.26
N GLY A 62 14.20 5.80 -4.95
CA GLY A 62 13.15 4.85 -4.57
C GLY A 62 13.03 4.63 -3.08
N ASN A 63 13.94 5.14 -2.23
CA ASN A 63 13.67 5.21 -0.80
C ASN A 63 12.41 6.04 -0.56
N GLN A 64 11.48 5.50 0.21
CA GLN A 64 10.20 6.10 0.51
C GLN A 64 9.96 6.02 2.00
N GLY A 65 9.60 7.15 2.60
CA GLY A 65 9.14 7.17 3.97
C GLY A 65 7.80 6.44 4.13
N PRO A 66 7.29 6.38 5.36
CA PRO A 66 5.93 5.92 5.64
C PRO A 66 4.89 6.64 4.74
N HIS A 67 3.99 5.89 4.11
CA HIS A 67 2.96 6.45 3.22
C HIS A 67 1.75 5.49 3.08
N VAL A 68 0.71 5.95 2.37
CA VAL A 68 -0.34 5.08 1.83
C VAL A 68 -0.42 5.18 0.30
N ASN A 69 -0.86 4.09 -0.32
CA ASN A 69 -1.20 4.06 -1.74
C ASN A 69 -2.70 3.85 -1.91
N VAL A 70 -3.27 4.41 -2.99
CA VAL A 70 -4.65 4.14 -3.42
C VAL A 70 -4.59 3.41 -4.75
N ARG A 71 -5.18 2.20 -4.79
CA ARG A 71 -5.13 1.32 -5.96
C ARG A 71 -6.52 0.82 -6.34
N PRO A 72 -6.78 0.54 -7.62
CA PRO A 72 -7.96 -0.23 -8.01
C PRO A 72 -7.83 -1.69 -7.53
N ILE A 73 -8.94 -2.37 -7.25
CA ILE A 73 -8.89 -3.75 -6.72
C ILE A 73 -8.38 -4.76 -7.75
N GLU A 74 -8.57 -4.48 -9.04
CA GLU A 74 -8.13 -5.31 -10.17
C GLU A 74 -6.62 -5.25 -10.41
N ASP A 75 -5.93 -4.21 -9.91
CA ASP A 75 -4.47 -4.09 -9.93
C ASP A 75 -3.97 -3.32 -8.70
N THR A 76 -3.85 -4.04 -7.59
CA THR A 76 -3.34 -3.49 -6.33
C THR A 76 -1.84 -3.19 -6.36
N ARG A 77 -1.13 -3.50 -7.44
CA ARG A 77 0.32 -3.35 -7.50
C ARG A 77 0.75 -2.11 -8.28
N ASN A 78 0.17 -1.90 -9.45
CA ASN A 78 0.57 -0.82 -10.36
C ASN A 78 -0.61 0.05 -10.80
N GLY A 79 -1.84 -0.34 -10.48
CA GLY A 79 -3.03 0.37 -10.95
C GLY A 79 -3.12 1.77 -10.37
N THR A 80 -3.72 2.68 -11.14
CA THR A 80 -3.91 4.08 -10.73
C THR A 80 -5.40 4.38 -10.68
N VAL A 81 -5.83 5.05 -9.61
CA VAL A 81 -7.20 5.55 -9.51
C VAL A 81 -7.23 7.02 -9.97
N PRO A 82 -8.03 7.37 -10.99
CA PRO A 82 -8.11 8.76 -11.44
C PRO A 82 -8.48 9.71 -10.30
N GLY A 83 -7.75 10.83 -10.20
CA GLY A 83 -7.95 11.83 -9.15
C GLY A 83 -7.21 11.55 -7.84
N THR A 84 -6.41 10.49 -7.76
CA THR A 84 -5.54 10.21 -6.59
C THR A 84 -4.06 10.44 -6.91
N LEU A 85 -3.27 10.68 -5.87
CA LEU A 85 -1.81 10.61 -5.96
C LEU A 85 -1.38 9.14 -5.91
N GLU A 86 -0.20 8.84 -6.47
CA GLU A 86 0.38 7.50 -6.34
C GLU A 86 0.78 7.19 -4.88
N HIS A 87 1.28 8.20 -4.17
CA HIS A 87 1.76 8.09 -2.79
C HIS A 87 1.24 9.26 -1.96
N TYR A 88 0.71 8.96 -0.78
CA TYR A 88 0.31 9.94 0.22
C TYR A 88 1.23 9.80 1.45
N PRO A 89 2.24 10.67 1.62
CA PRO A 89 3.17 10.60 2.74
C PRO A 89 2.49 10.94 4.06
N PHE A 90 3.04 10.41 5.16
CA PHE A 90 2.68 10.81 6.53
C PHE A 90 3.54 11.97 7.05
#